data_AF-A0A924WGW2-F1
#
_entry.id   AF-A0A924WGW2-F1
#
_cell.length_a   1.000
_cell.length_b   1.000
_cell.length_c   1.000
_cell.angle_alpha   90.00
_cell.angle_beta   90.00
_cell.angle_gamma   90.00
#
_symmetry.space_group_name_H-M   'P 1'
#
loop_
_entity.id
_entity.type
_entity.pdbx_description
1 polymer ?
#
loop_
_entity_poly.entity_id
_entity_poly.type
_entity_poly.pdbx_seq_one_letter_code
_entity_poly.pdbx_strand_id
1 'polypeptide(L)'
;MKNHLSEEILDILNESPRWIVRMGATVIMFLLLLFLSGTWFIRYPEVLKGAAVVTTTAPTIKVVSEGEGRLMRLLVQNGAQVHKGDVLAEMENNTKLENTPLLRGLLHQSQSFLGDPHRSISLPSNTLTWGNLQSDVLLLCQNYVNIKQLQQDGFHAQQVQNLKAQMKSLRQLQQVHFRKKELNTEALDNIAASYQIDQKLFAEGIYSRTEFQKKENDYLGKKREQEDYTENLIKNDLKLAEIEQEL
;
A
#
# COMPACT_ATOMS: atom_id res chain seq x y z
N MET A 1 2.50 -72.48 135.94
CA MET A 1 3.55 -72.64 134.91
C MET A 1 3.18 -71.74 133.75
N LYS A 2 4.02 -70.75 133.44
CA LYS A 2 3.82 -69.70 132.42
C LYS A 2 4.08 -70.27 131.02
N ASN A 3 3.22 -69.98 130.05
CA ASN A 3 3.44 -70.26 128.62
C ASN A 3 3.75 -68.95 127.87
N HIS A 4 4.98 -68.82 127.37
CA HIS A 4 5.55 -67.62 126.72
C HIS A 4 5.72 -67.76 125.19
N LEU A 5 4.91 -68.58 124.51
CA LEU A 5 5.16 -68.96 123.10
C LEU A 5 4.40 -68.14 122.05
N SER A 6 3.76 -67.01 122.38
CA SER A 6 2.83 -66.33 121.46
C SER A 6 3.30 -64.99 120.87
N GLU A 7 4.37 -64.37 121.37
CA GLU A 7 4.79 -63.02 120.90
C GLU A 7 5.86 -63.04 119.79
N GLU A 8 6.81 -63.99 119.79
CA GLU A 8 7.86 -64.04 118.74
C GLU A 8 7.35 -64.51 117.37
N ILE A 9 6.27 -65.30 117.34
CA ILE A 9 5.75 -65.86 116.07
C ILE A 9 4.95 -64.81 115.29
N LEU A 10 4.37 -63.81 115.95
CA LEU A 10 3.56 -62.80 115.28
C LEU A 10 4.39 -61.75 114.54
N ASP A 11 5.63 -61.48 114.97
CA ASP A 11 6.49 -60.46 114.37
C ASP A 11 7.07 -60.89 113.00
N ILE A 12 7.21 -62.20 112.78
CA ILE A 12 7.66 -62.76 111.49
C ILE A 12 6.58 -62.67 110.40
N LEU A 13 5.29 -62.56 110.76
CA LEU A 13 4.21 -62.47 109.78
C LEU A 13 3.95 -61.07 109.23
N ASN A 14 4.55 -60.02 109.80
CA ASN A 14 4.30 -58.64 109.40
C ASN A 14 5.42 -58.01 108.55
N GLU A 15 6.53 -58.72 108.31
CA GLU A 15 7.56 -58.25 107.38
C GLU A 15 7.17 -58.61 105.94
N SER A 16 6.45 -57.70 105.28
CA SER A 16 6.09 -57.86 103.87
C SER A 16 7.35 -58.21 103.06
N PRO A 17 7.39 -59.35 102.36
CA PRO A 17 8.62 -59.86 101.77
C PRO A 17 9.16 -58.87 100.74
N ARG A 18 10.36 -58.34 101.00
CA ARG A 18 11.03 -57.30 100.19
C ARG A 18 11.18 -57.70 98.71
N TRP A 19 11.11 -59.00 98.40
CA TRP A 19 11.16 -59.52 97.03
C TRP A 19 9.93 -59.13 96.20
N ILE A 20 8.71 -59.13 96.79
CA ILE A 20 7.49 -58.74 96.08
C ILE A 20 7.52 -57.26 95.69
N VAL A 21 7.98 -56.40 96.61
CA VAL A 21 8.09 -54.95 96.37
C VAL A 21 9.11 -54.66 95.26
N ARG A 22 10.26 -55.35 95.27
CA ARG A 22 11.27 -55.21 94.21
C ARG A 22 10.75 -55.69 92.85
N MET A 23 10.07 -56.85 92.80
CA MET A 23 9.53 -57.40 91.55
C MET A 23 8.45 -56.49 90.96
N GLY A 24 7.55 -55.95 91.78
CA GLY A 24 6.51 -55.02 91.34
C GLY A 24 7.08 -53.73 90.74
N ALA A 25 8.08 -53.12 91.40
CA ALA A 25 8.75 -51.92 90.88
C ALA A 25 9.43 -52.16 89.53
N THR A 26 10.08 -53.32 89.32
CA THR A 26 10.67 -53.67 88.01
C THR A 26 9.63 -53.82 86.90
N VAL A 27 8.47 -54.41 87.18
CA VAL A 27 7.41 -54.58 86.18
C VAL A 27 6.84 -53.22 85.74
N ILE A 28 6.61 -52.31 86.68
CA ILE A 28 6.09 -50.96 86.38
C ILE A 28 7.12 -50.15 85.58
N MET A 29 8.40 -50.20 85.96
CA MET A 29 9.49 -49.55 85.22
C MET A 29 9.55 -50.04 83.77
N PHE A 30 9.42 -51.35 83.56
CA PHE A 30 9.45 -51.94 82.22
C PHE A 30 8.26 -51.48 81.36
N LEU A 31 7.05 -51.46 81.93
CA LEU A 31 5.85 -50.95 81.25
C LEU A 31 6.01 -49.48 80.82
N LEU A 32 6.56 -48.63 81.69
CA LEU A 32 6.84 -47.23 81.37
C LEU A 32 7.84 -47.08 80.22
N LEU A 33 8.94 -47.84 80.27
CA LEU A 33 9.94 -47.90 79.19
C LEU A 33 9.34 -48.38 77.86
N LEU A 34 8.40 -49.32 77.91
CA LEU A 34 7.69 -49.81 76.73
C LEU A 34 6.80 -48.72 76.11
N PHE A 35 6.09 -47.94 76.93
CA PHE A 35 5.31 -46.80 76.45
C PHE A 35 6.18 -45.68 75.84
N LEU A 36 7.29 -45.33 76.49
CA LEU A 36 8.23 -44.31 76.00
C LEU A 36 8.92 -44.74 74.69
N SER A 37 9.33 -46.00 74.59
CA SER A 37 9.94 -46.52 73.36
C SER A 37 8.92 -46.62 72.22
N GLY A 38 7.67 -46.99 72.52
CA GLY A 38 6.57 -47.00 71.56
C GLY A 38 6.28 -45.62 70.97
N THR A 39 6.32 -44.56 71.78
CA THR A 39 6.10 -43.18 71.30
C THR A 39 7.26 -42.68 70.43
N TRP A 40 8.50 -43.10 70.70
CA TRP A 40 9.63 -42.76 69.82
C TRP A 40 9.54 -43.51 68.48
N PHE A 41 9.12 -44.78 68.49
CA PHE A 41 9.01 -45.58 67.27
C PHE A 41 7.86 -45.12 66.37
N ILE A 42 6.75 -44.65 66.95
CA ILE A 42 5.58 -44.14 66.22
C ILE A 42 5.77 -42.65 65.90
N ARG A 43 6.65 -42.35 64.95
CA ARG A 43 6.67 -41.04 64.27
C ARG A 43 5.40 -40.92 63.43
N TYR A 44 4.49 -40.02 63.80
CA TYR A 44 3.31 -39.69 63.01
C TYR A 44 3.68 -38.63 61.96
N PRO A 45 3.73 -38.95 60.66
CA PRO A 45 4.00 -37.96 59.64
C PRO A 45 2.68 -37.27 59.30
N GLU A 46 2.40 -36.12 59.90
CA GLU A 46 1.33 -35.26 59.41
C GLU A 46 1.71 -34.72 58.03
N VAL A 47 1.10 -35.27 56.98
CA VAL A 47 1.22 -34.75 55.62
C VAL A 47 -0.01 -33.89 55.33
N LEU A 48 0.16 -32.58 55.40
CA LEU A 48 -0.85 -31.60 54.97
C LEU A 48 -0.95 -31.63 53.44
N LYS A 49 -2.06 -32.16 52.91
CA LYS A 49 -2.34 -32.16 51.47
C LYS A 49 -2.88 -30.77 51.07
N GLY A 50 -2.06 -29.96 50.41
CA GLY A 50 -2.46 -28.71 49.78
C GLY A 50 -2.47 -28.81 48.24
N ALA A 51 -3.32 -28.04 47.57
CA ALA A 51 -3.30 -27.91 46.12
C ALA A 51 -2.19 -26.93 45.69
N ALA A 52 -1.25 -27.39 44.86
CA ALA A 52 -0.25 -26.54 44.23
C ALA A 52 -0.63 -26.31 42.77
N VAL A 53 -0.80 -25.04 42.37
CA VAL A 53 -1.01 -24.66 40.97
C VAL A 53 0.31 -24.13 40.42
N VAL A 54 0.81 -24.79 39.37
CA VAL A 54 2.00 -24.34 38.65
C VAL A 54 1.58 -23.23 37.70
N THR A 55 1.92 -21.98 38.03
CA THR A 55 1.72 -20.81 37.15
C THR A 55 3.05 -20.38 36.53
N THR A 56 2.99 -19.96 35.27
CA THR A 56 4.15 -19.44 34.53
C THR A 56 4.44 -17.98 34.92
N THR A 57 5.71 -17.65 35.17
CA THR A 57 6.15 -16.30 35.60
C THR A 57 6.10 -15.25 34.49
N ALA A 58 6.12 -15.68 33.22
CA ALA A 58 6.13 -14.81 32.05
C ALA A 58 4.77 -14.85 31.33
N PRO A 59 4.23 -13.69 30.88
CA PRO A 59 2.97 -13.64 30.17
C PRO A 59 3.06 -14.39 28.83
N THR A 60 2.05 -15.19 28.52
CA THR A 60 1.91 -15.85 27.22
C THR A 60 1.76 -14.81 26.11
N ILE A 61 2.72 -14.75 25.19
CA ILE A 61 2.67 -13.87 24.03
C ILE A 61 1.94 -14.60 22.90
N LYS A 62 0.87 -14.01 22.38
CA LYS A 62 0.22 -14.48 21.14
C LYS A 62 1.02 -13.97 19.95
N VAL A 63 1.54 -14.87 19.12
CA VAL A 63 2.15 -14.52 17.83
C VAL A 63 1.03 -14.41 16.79
N VAL A 64 0.92 -13.25 16.15
CA VAL A 64 -0.08 -12.97 15.10
C VAL A 64 0.67 -12.71 13.80
N SER A 65 0.15 -13.25 12.69
CA SER A 65 0.67 -12.95 11.35
C SER A 65 0.36 -11.50 10.97
N GLU A 66 1.30 -10.83 10.31
CA GLU A 66 1.08 -9.49 9.74
C GLU A 66 0.17 -9.53 8.49
N GLY A 67 0.11 -10.66 7.79
CA GLY A 67 -0.69 -10.83 6.56
C GLY A 67 -1.89 -11.76 6.76
N GLU A 68 -2.97 -11.47 6.02
CA GLU A 68 -4.10 -12.39 5.86
C GLU A 68 -3.71 -13.53 4.91
N GLY A 69 -3.97 -14.78 5.30
CA GLY A 69 -3.65 -15.94 4.48
C GLY A 69 -4.00 -17.26 5.15
N ARG A 70 -4.17 -18.32 4.34
CA ARG A 70 -4.45 -19.66 4.88
C ARG A 70 -3.16 -20.24 5.46
N LEU A 71 -3.24 -20.76 6.68
CA LEU A 71 -2.13 -21.52 7.29
C LEU A 71 -1.94 -22.81 6.50
N MET A 72 -0.78 -23.00 5.87
CA MET A 72 -0.47 -24.21 5.10
C MET A 72 0.05 -25.31 6.02
N ARG A 73 1.03 -24.97 6.87
CA ARG A 73 1.68 -25.93 7.75
C ARG A 73 2.19 -25.26 9.01
N LEU A 74 2.00 -25.92 10.15
CA LEU A 74 2.66 -25.55 11.40
C LEU A 74 3.99 -26.32 11.48
N LEU A 75 5.10 -25.60 11.64
CA LEU A 75 6.45 -26.18 11.64
C LEU A 75 6.92 -26.56 13.05
N VAL A 76 6.14 -26.20 14.07
CA VAL A 76 6.47 -26.37 15.49
C VAL A 76 5.37 -27.15 16.19
N GLN A 77 5.77 -28.04 17.12
CA GLN A 77 4.85 -28.85 17.92
C GLN A 77 4.52 -28.19 19.25
N ASN A 78 3.41 -28.59 19.88
CA ASN A 78 2.99 -28.05 21.16
C ASN A 78 4.05 -28.34 22.26
N GLY A 79 4.43 -27.33 23.04
CA GLY A 79 5.44 -27.44 24.09
C GLY A 79 6.90 -27.38 23.61
N ALA A 80 7.16 -27.18 22.31
CA ALA A 80 8.51 -26.99 21.80
C ALA A 80 9.10 -25.64 22.24
N GLN A 81 10.39 -25.62 22.58
CA GLN A 81 11.14 -24.40 22.84
C GLN A 81 11.49 -23.72 21.51
N VAL A 82 11.22 -22.42 21.42
CA VAL A 82 11.49 -21.58 20.24
C VAL A 82 12.22 -20.31 20.65
N HIS A 83 13.07 -19.80 19.77
CA HIS A 83 13.83 -18.58 19.95
C HIS A 83 13.34 -17.48 19.00
N LYS A 84 13.73 -16.24 19.30
CA LYS A 84 13.42 -15.10 18.44
C LYS A 84 14.06 -15.30 17.05
N GLY A 85 13.23 -15.32 16.01
CA GLY A 85 13.64 -15.51 14.62
C GLY A 85 13.35 -16.91 14.07
N ASP A 86 12.90 -17.85 14.91
CA ASP A 86 12.52 -19.18 14.44
C ASP A 86 11.24 -19.13 13.59
N VAL A 87 11.22 -19.93 12.52
CA VAL A 87 10.05 -20.04 11.63
C VAL A 87 9.02 -20.98 12.26
N LEU A 88 7.92 -20.42 12.73
CA LEU A 88 6.87 -21.18 13.45
C LEU A 88 5.86 -21.85 12.53
N ALA A 89 5.57 -21.22 11.38
CA ALA A 89 4.49 -21.59 10.49
C ALA A 89 4.79 -21.18 9.06
N GLU A 90 4.26 -21.95 8.11
CA GLU A 90 4.24 -21.65 6.69
C GLU A 90 2.82 -21.23 6.30
N MET A 91 2.68 -20.01 5.81
CA MET A 91 1.42 -19.47 5.30
C MET A 91 1.39 -19.56 3.77
N GLU A 92 0.19 -19.56 3.21
CA GLU A 92 0.00 -19.55 1.77
C GLU A 92 0.66 -18.30 1.16
N ASN A 93 1.79 -18.51 0.48
CA ASN A 93 2.43 -17.48 -0.31
C ASN A 93 1.90 -17.60 -1.74
N ASN A 94 1.10 -16.62 -2.16
CA ASN A 94 0.52 -16.59 -3.50
C ASN A 94 1.59 -16.43 -4.61
N THR A 95 2.83 -16.07 -4.25
CA THR A 95 3.96 -16.00 -5.17
C THR A 95 4.84 -17.23 -5.00
N LYS A 96 4.93 -18.07 -6.03
CA LYS A 96 5.88 -19.19 -6.03
C LYS A 96 7.29 -18.66 -5.82
N LEU A 97 8.01 -19.19 -4.82
CA LEU A 97 9.39 -18.78 -4.51
C LEU A 97 10.31 -18.87 -5.74
N GLU A 98 10.05 -19.84 -6.61
CA GLU A 98 10.71 -20.09 -7.89
C GLU A 98 10.68 -18.87 -8.85
N ASN A 99 9.67 -18.00 -8.74
CA ASN A 99 9.49 -16.84 -9.61
C ASN A 99 10.24 -15.58 -9.10
N THR A 100 10.77 -15.60 -7.87
CA THR A 100 11.46 -14.46 -7.25
C THR A 100 12.66 -13.94 -8.05
N PRO A 101 13.54 -14.80 -8.62
CA PRO A 101 14.66 -14.34 -9.45
C PRO A 101 14.21 -13.64 -10.74
N LEU A 102 13.13 -14.12 -11.35
CA LEU A 102 12.56 -13.54 -12.57
C LEU A 102 11.99 -12.15 -12.31
N LEU A 103 11.29 -11.95 -11.18
CA LEU A 103 10.81 -10.64 -10.77
C LEU A 103 11.96 -9.64 -10.57
N ARG A 104 13.04 -10.07 -9.93
CA ARG A 104 14.24 -9.22 -9.76
C ARG A 104 14.85 -8.83 -11.10
N GLY A 105 14.94 -9.78 -12.04
CA GLY A 105 15.41 -9.51 -13.40
C GLY A 105 14.53 -8.50 -14.14
N LEU A 106 13.22 -8.68 -14.09
CA LEU A 106 12.23 -7.78 -14.68
C LEU A 106 12.35 -6.35 -14.12
N LEU A 107 12.51 -6.20 -12.80
CA LEU A 107 12.70 -4.89 -12.16
C LEU A 107 13.99 -4.21 -12.63
N HIS A 108 15.11 -4.94 -12.68
CA HIS A 108 16.38 -4.39 -13.15
C HIS A 108 16.34 -3.97 -14.63
N GLN A 109 15.69 -4.77 -15.49
CA GLN A 109 15.46 -4.43 -16.89
C GLN A 109 14.55 -3.20 -17.03
N SER A 110 13.50 -3.12 -16.23
CA SER A 110 12.57 -1.98 -16.22
C SER A 110 13.28 -0.69 -15.79
N GLN A 111 14.09 -0.74 -14.74
CA GLN A 111 14.89 0.40 -14.30
C GLN A 111 15.90 0.84 -15.36
N SER A 112 16.53 -0.12 -16.04
CA SER A 112 17.43 0.14 -17.16
C SER A 112 16.71 0.79 -18.35
N PHE A 113 15.48 0.35 -18.64
CA PHE A 113 14.64 0.91 -19.70
C PHE A 113 14.22 2.36 -19.40
N LEU A 114 13.96 2.69 -18.15
CA LEU A 114 13.64 4.06 -17.74
C LEU A 114 14.83 5.03 -17.94
N GLY A 115 16.06 4.54 -17.77
CA GLY A 115 17.28 5.33 -18.03
C GLY A 115 17.64 5.42 -19.52
N ASP A 116 17.31 4.39 -20.29
CA ASP A 116 17.60 4.29 -21.72
C ASP A 116 16.44 3.59 -22.46
N PRO A 117 15.52 4.36 -23.07
CA PRO A 117 14.32 3.83 -23.75
C PRO A 117 14.59 2.95 -24.98
N HIS A 118 15.85 2.83 -25.43
CA HIS A 118 16.23 1.92 -26.50
C HIS A 118 16.44 0.48 -26.03
N ARG A 119 16.63 0.28 -24.72
CA ARG A 119 16.75 -1.06 -24.15
C ARG A 119 15.45 -1.84 -24.29
N SER A 120 15.54 -3.16 -24.20
CA SER A 120 14.39 -4.05 -24.24
C SER A 120 14.19 -4.73 -22.89
N ILE A 121 12.92 -4.90 -22.53
CA ILE A 121 12.49 -5.71 -21.39
C ILE A 121 12.06 -7.07 -21.95
N SER A 122 12.56 -8.14 -21.35
CA SER A 122 12.10 -9.50 -21.66
C SER A 122 10.83 -9.75 -20.85
N LEU A 123 9.69 -9.80 -21.53
CA LEU A 123 8.41 -10.02 -20.87
C LEU A 123 8.27 -11.48 -20.45
N PRO A 124 7.80 -11.76 -19.23
CA PRO A 124 7.54 -13.11 -18.78
C PRO A 124 6.35 -13.72 -19.54
N SER A 125 6.31 -15.05 -19.63
CA SER A 125 5.16 -15.76 -20.20
C SER A 125 3.89 -15.52 -19.37
N ASN A 126 2.73 -15.42 -20.03
CA ASN A 126 1.42 -15.25 -19.40
C ASN A 126 1.00 -16.45 -18.52
N THR A 127 1.76 -17.53 -18.52
CA THR A 127 1.54 -18.72 -17.68
C THR A 127 2.12 -18.58 -16.27
N LEU A 128 2.92 -17.54 -15.99
CA LEU A 128 3.49 -17.30 -14.67
C LEU A 128 2.47 -16.64 -13.74
N THR A 129 2.35 -17.18 -12.52
CA THR A 129 1.58 -16.58 -11.44
C THR A 129 2.49 -15.79 -10.50
N TRP A 130 2.16 -14.51 -10.32
CA TRP A 130 2.89 -13.58 -9.45
C TRP A 130 2.20 -13.35 -8.10
N GLY A 131 1.09 -14.05 -7.86
CA GLY A 131 0.28 -13.87 -6.66
C GLY A 131 -0.31 -12.47 -6.61
N ASN A 132 -0.05 -11.77 -5.51
CA ASN A 132 -0.58 -10.43 -5.28
C ASN A 132 0.01 -9.36 -6.22
N LEU A 133 1.15 -9.64 -6.86
CA LEU A 133 1.80 -8.73 -7.81
C LEU A 133 1.34 -8.92 -9.27
N GLN A 134 0.36 -9.80 -9.52
CA GLN A 134 -0.09 -10.12 -10.88
C GLN A 134 -0.59 -8.89 -11.63
N SER A 135 -1.36 -8.01 -10.97
CA SER A 135 -1.88 -6.78 -11.58
C SER A 135 -0.76 -5.83 -11.99
N ASP A 136 0.24 -5.67 -11.13
CA ASP A 136 1.32 -4.71 -11.34
C ASP A 136 2.24 -5.17 -12.47
N VAL A 137 2.56 -6.47 -12.50
CA VAL A 137 3.35 -7.07 -13.59
C VAL A 137 2.61 -6.97 -14.91
N LEU A 138 1.29 -7.23 -14.94
CA LEU A 138 0.50 -7.11 -16.17
C LEU A 138 0.46 -5.67 -16.68
N LEU A 139 0.25 -4.70 -15.78
CA LEU A 139 0.24 -3.28 -16.11
C LEU A 139 1.59 -2.83 -16.70
N LEU A 140 2.69 -3.28 -16.11
CA LEU A 140 4.04 -3.02 -16.63
C LEU A 140 4.22 -3.61 -18.04
N CYS A 141 3.85 -4.88 -18.25
CA CYS A 141 3.94 -5.52 -19.56
C CYS A 141 3.13 -4.75 -20.61
N GLN A 142 1.90 -4.35 -20.28
CA GLN A 142 1.02 -3.60 -21.17
C GLN A 142 1.61 -2.22 -21.51
N ASN A 143 2.11 -1.50 -20.51
CA ASN A 143 2.74 -0.19 -20.72
C ASN A 143 4.00 -0.30 -21.60
N TYR A 144 4.83 -1.33 -21.40
CA TYR A 144 6.00 -1.55 -22.23
C TYR A 144 5.63 -1.85 -23.70
N VAL A 145 4.62 -2.70 -23.93
CA VAL A 145 4.10 -2.97 -25.27
C VAL A 145 3.57 -1.69 -25.90
N ASN A 146 2.76 -0.91 -25.19
CA ASN A 146 2.22 0.36 -25.67
C ASN A 146 3.34 1.34 -26.08
N ILE A 147 4.39 1.47 -25.27
CA ILE A 147 5.52 2.37 -25.60
C ILE A 147 6.26 1.87 -26.83
N LYS A 148 6.54 0.56 -26.94
CA LYS A 148 7.21 0.00 -28.13
C LYS A 148 6.34 0.17 -29.37
N GLN A 149 5.03 -0.01 -29.24
CA GLN A 149 4.10 0.26 -30.32
C GLN A 149 4.13 1.73 -30.71
N LEU A 150 4.06 2.68 -29.77
CA LEU A 150 4.19 4.11 -30.08
C LEU A 150 5.54 4.48 -30.75
N GLN A 151 6.62 3.78 -30.41
CA GLN A 151 7.93 3.97 -31.03
C GLN A 151 8.02 3.38 -32.45
N GLN A 152 7.25 2.32 -32.74
CA GLN A 152 7.29 1.60 -34.02
C GLN A 152 6.19 2.02 -34.99
N ASP A 153 5.02 2.41 -34.48
CA ASP A 153 3.89 2.90 -35.27
C ASP A 153 4.19 4.30 -35.79
N GLY A 154 4.80 4.34 -36.98
CA GLY A 154 4.94 5.55 -37.78
C GLY A 154 3.62 6.25 -38.10
N PHE A 155 2.47 5.63 -37.80
CA PHE A 155 1.14 6.24 -37.95
C PHE A 155 0.98 7.52 -37.13
N HIS A 156 1.32 7.50 -35.84
CA HIS A 156 1.23 8.70 -34.99
C HIS A 156 2.25 9.76 -35.41
N ALA A 157 3.46 9.34 -35.78
CA ALA A 157 4.47 10.24 -36.33
C ALA A 157 3.99 10.90 -37.64
N GLN A 158 3.32 10.14 -38.52
CA GLN A 158 2.77 10.64 -39.78
C GLN A 158 1.59 11.58 -39.53
N GLN A 159 0.71 11.27 -38.57
CA GLN A 159 -0.40 12.15 -38.19
C GLN A 159 0.13 13.50 -37.67
N VAL A 160 1.10 13.47 -36.76
CA VAL A 160 1.79 14.67 -36.25
C VAL A 160 2.46 15.45 -37.39
N GLN A 161 3.12 14.76 -38.33
CA GLN A 161 3.73 15.40 -39.50
C GLN A 161 2.69 16.08 -40.40
N ASN A 162 1.56 15.42 -40.65
CA ASN A 162 0.47 15.95 -41.45
C ASN A 162 -0.17 17.18 -40.78
N LEU A 163 -0.42 17.14 -39.47
CA LEU A 163 -0.94 18.29 -38.72
C LEU A 163 0.05 19.47 -38.77
N LYS A 164 1.34 19.23 -38.57
CA LYS A 164 2.38 20.26 -38.72
C LYS A 164 2.41 20.86 -40.14
N ALA A 165 2.25 20.05 -41.18
CA ALA A 165 2.16 20.53 -42.55
C ALA A 165 0.91 21.40 -42.79
N GLN A 166 -0.24 21.02 -42.21
CA GLN A 166 -1.46 21.83 -42.25
C GLN A 166 -1.27 23.19 -41.55
N MET A 167 -0.69 23.20 -40.35
CA MET A 167 -0.37 24.45 -39.64
C MET A 167 0.53 25.37 -40.46
N LYS A 168 1.54 24.81 -41.13
CA LYS A 168 2.44 25.59 -42.01
C LYS A 168 1.66 26.25 -43.14
N SER A 169 0.77 25.51 -43.80
CA SER A 169 -0.09 26.05 -44.88
C SER A 169 -1.05 27.12 -44.38
N LEU A 170 -1.65 26.93 -43.19
CA LEU A 170 -2.53 27.92 -42.57
C LEU A 170 -1.81 29.23 -42.23
N ARG A 171 -0.60 29.15 -41.67
CA ARG A 171 0.25 30.33 -41.40
C ARG A 171 0.62 31.07 -42.69
N GLN A 172 0.92 30.35 -43.77
CA GLN A 172 1.15 30.96 -45.09
C GLN A 172 -0.10 31.68 -45.60
N LEU A 173 -1.27 31.06 -45.47
CA LEU A 173 -2.55 31.65 -45.84
C LEU A 173 -2.86 32.91 -45.02
N GLN A 174 -2.57 32.90 -43.72
CA GLN A 174 -2.71 34.06 -42.84
C GLN A 174 -1.87 35.24 -43.31
N GLN A 175 -0.60 35.00 -43.68
CA GLN A 175 0.28 36.03 -44.23
C GLN A 175 -0.24 36.59 -45.57
N VAL A 176 -0.90 35.77 -46.39
CA VAL A 176 -1.57 36.24 -47.62
C VAL A 176 -2.75 37.13 -47.30
N HIS A 177 -3.62 36.74 -46.36
CA HIS A 177 -4.75 37.58 -45.95
C HIS A 177 -4.33 38.89 -45.32
N PHE A 178 -3.26 38.89 -44.51
CA PHE A 178 -2.70 40.11 -43.94
C PHE A 178 -2.27 41.10 -45.03
N ARG A 179 -1.50 40.64 -46.02
CA ARG A 179 -1.09 41.47 -47.17
C ARG A 179 -2.28 41.98 -47.99
N LYS A 180 -3.30 41.14 -48.21
CA LYS A 180 -4.53 41.59 -48.89
C LYS A 180 -5.27 42.68 -48.11
N LYS A 181 -5.31 42.56 -46.78
CA LYS A 181 -5.91 43.55 -45.90
C LYS A 181 -5.14 44.88 -45.95
N GLU A 182 -3.81 44.85 -45.93
CA GLU A 182 -2.98 46.06 -46.09
C GLU A 182 -3.26 46.76 -47.43
N LEU A 183 -3.19 46.03 -48.54
CA LEU A 183 -3.49 46.58 -49.87
C LEU A 183 -4.92 47.14 -49.98
N ASN A 184 -5.91 46.46 -49.39
CA ASN A 184 -7.27 46.96 -49.39
C ASN A 184 -7.46 48.19 -48.49
N THR A 185 -6.65 48.33 -47.44
CA THR A 185 -6.67 49.52 -46.58
C THR A 185 -6.20 50.74 -47.37
N GLU A 186 -5.10 50.61 -48.12
CA GLU A 186 -4.64 51.68 -49.03
C GLU A 186 -5.70 52.03 -50.08
N ALA A 187 -6.35 51.03 -50.69
CA ALA A 187 -7.42 51.26 -51.65
C ALA A 187 -8.65 51.93 -51.02
N LEU A 188 -8.99 51.56 -49.78
CA LEU A 188 -10.08 52.16 -49.04
C LEU A 188 -9.80 53.61 -48.69
N ASP A 189 -8.57 53.96 -48.31
CA ASP A 189 -8.17 55.35 -48.04
C ASP A 189 -8.33 56.24 -49.28
N ASN A 190 -7.91 55.74 -50.45
CA ASN A 190 -8.09 56.45 -51.73
C ASN A 190 -9.57 56.68 -52.07
N ILE A 191 -10.42 55.66 -51.87
CA ILE A 191 -11.85 55.76 -52.14
C ILE A 191 -12.56 56.60 -51.09
N ALA A 192 -12.13 56.56 -49.82
CA ALA A 192 -12.66 57.40 -48.75
C ALA A 192 -12.41 58.88 -49.05
N ALA A 193 -11.19 59.23 -49.49
CA ALA A 193 -10.86 60.60 -49.89
C ALA A 193 -11.71 61.06 -51.09
N SER A 194 -11.87 60.20 -52.10
CA SER A 194 -12.71 60.49 -53.27
C SER A 194 -14.18 60.66 -52.87
N TYR A 195 -14.69 59.80 -52.00
CA TYR A 195 -16.07 59.86 -51.50
C TYR A 195 -16.35 61.16 -50.72
N GLN A 196 -15.40 61.65 -49.92
CA GLN A 196 -15.54 62.95 -49.24
C GLN A 196 -15.64 64.12 -50.21
N ILE A 197 -14.91 64.07 -51.32
CA ILE A 197 -15.02 65.07 -52.40
C ILE A 197 -16.40 64.96 -53.06
N ASP A 198 -16.80 63.74 -53.43
CA ASP A 198 -18.10 63.49 -54.07
C ASP A 198 -19.28 63.94 -53.19
N GLN A 199 -19.15 63.81 -51.86
CA GLN A 199 -20.14 64.29 -50.90
C GLN A 199 -20.31 65.81 -50.92
N LYS A 200 -19.20 66.56 -51.03
CA LYS A 200 -19.25 68.04 -51.14
C LYS A 200 -19.86 68.47 -52.47
N LEU A 201 -19.44 67.84 -53.58
CA LEU A 201 -19.96 68.12 -54.92
C LEU A 201 -21.46 67.82 -55.05
N PHE A 202 -21.94 66.76 -54.39
CA PHE A 202 -23.37 66.47 -54.29
C PHE A 202 -24.12 67.55 -53.50
N ALA A 203 -23.57 68.03 -52.38
CA ALA A 203 -24.16 69.12 -51.60
C ALA A 203 -24.24 70.45 -52.37
N GLU A 204 -23.28 70.69 -53.26
CA GLU A 204 -23.25 71.83 -54.20
C GLU A 204 -24.16 71.65 -55.42
N GLY A 205 -24.84 70.50 -55.55
CA GLY A 205 -25.79 70.21 -56.63
C GLY A 205 -25.13 69.82 -57.96
N ILE A 206 -23.82 69.53 -57.97
CA ILE A 206 -23.07 69.15 -59.17
C ILE A 206 -23.36 67.69 -59.57
N TYR A 207 -23.53 66.80 -58.59
CA TYR A 207 -23.90 65.40 -58.83
C TYR A 207 -25.39 65.14 -58.69
N SER A 208 -25.91 64.23 -59.52
CA SER A 208 -27.23 63.66 -59.31
C SER A 208 -27.25 62.70 -58.11
N ARG A 209 -28.44 62.48 -57.52
CA ARG A 209 -28.61 61.55 -56.39
C ARG A 209 -28.15 60.12 -56.72
N THR A 210 -28.40 59.67 -57.95
CA THR A 210 -28.04 58.32 -58.42
C THR A 210 -26.54 58.15 -58.59
N GLU A 211 -25.84 59.17 -59.12
CA GLU A 211 -24.37 59.15 -59.23
C GLU A 211 -23.72 59.12 -57.85
N PHE A 212 -24.18 59.96 -56.92
CA PHE A 212 -23.67 59.97 -55.56
C PHE A 212 -23.90 58.62 -54.85
N GLN A 213 -25.08 58.03 -54.98
CA GLN A 213 -25.37 56.70 -54.43
C GLN A 213 -24.48 55.59 -55.00
N LYS A 214 -24.08 55.71 -56.27
CA LYS A 214 -23.13 54.75 -56.87
C LYS A 214 -21.77 54.84 -56.18
N LYS A 215 -21.26 56.06 -55.97
CA LYS A 215 -20.00 56.31 -55.25
C LYS A 215 -20.05 55.84 -53.79
N GLU A 216 -21.17 56.08 -53.11
CA GLU A 216 -21.40 55.58 -51.75
C GLU A 216 -21.36 54.05 -51.70
N ASN A 217 -22.04 53.38 -52.64
CA ASN A 217 -22.04 51.92 -52.72
C ASN A 217 -20.65 51.34 -53.04
N ASP A 218 -19.85 52.01 -53.87
CA ASP A 218 -18.47 51.62 -54.17
C ASP A 218 -17.60 51.70 -52.90
N TYR A 219 -17.70 52.78 -52.12
CA TYR A 219 -17.03 52.93 -50.83
C TYR A 219 -17.46 51.85 -49.82
N LEU A 220 -18.77 51.63 -49.66
CA LEU A 220 -19.30 50.60 -48.76
C LEU A 220 -18.93 49.18 -49.22
N GLY A 221 -18.82 48.95 -50.53
CA GLY A 221 -18.30 47.71 -51.11
C GLY A 221 -16.88 47.42 -50.63
N LYS A 222 -15.98 48.41 -50.74
CA LYS A 222 -14.59 48.26 -50.30
C LYS A 222 -14.42 48.13 -48.80
N LYS A 223 -15.27 48.79 -48.02
CA LYS A 223 -15.31 48.63 -46.56
C LYS A 223 -15.72 47.21 -46.16
N ARG A 224 -16.75 46.64 -46.81
CA ARG A 224 -17.16 45.23 -46.59
C ARG A 224 -16.03 44.26 -46.92
N GLU A 225 -15.31 44.49 -48.02
CA GLU A 225 -14.16 43.65 -48.39
C GLU A 225 -13.06 43.65 -47.30
N GLN A 226 -12.87 44.77 -46.59
CA GLN A 226 -11.92 44.85 -45.47
C GLN A 226 -12.36 44.02 -44.26
N GLU A 227 -13.66 44.02 -43.96
CA GLU A 227 -14.26 43.17 -42.92
C GLU A 227 -14.12 41.69 -43.29
N ASP A 228 -14.36 41.32 -44.55
CA ASP A 228 -14.19 39.94 -45.04
C ASP A 228 -12.74 39.44 -44.86
N TYR A 229 -11.73 40.28 -45.12
CA TYR A 229 -10.33 39.90 -44.85
C TYR A 229 -10.05 39.69 -43.36
N THR A 230 -10.66 40.50 -42.50
CA THR A 230 -10.52 40.37 -41.04
C THR A 230 -11.22 39.11 -40.53
N GLU A 231 -12.42 38.81 -41.02
CA GLU A 231 -13.15 37.58 -40.72
C GLU A 231 -12.34 36.34 -41.11
N ASN A 232 -11.75 36.34 -42.31
CA ASN A 232 -10.91 35.23 -42.78
C ASN A 232 -9.64 35.04 -41.95
N LEU A 233 -9.03 36.12 -41.45
CA LEU A 233 -7.90 36.03 -40.51
C LEU A 233 -8.33 35.36 -39.20
N ILE A 234 -9.45 35.80 -38.61
CA ILE A 234 -9.98 35.21 -37.37
C ILE A 234 -10.32 33.73 -37.56
N LYS A 235 -10.98 33.37 -38.67
CA LYS A 235 -11.28 31.95 -38.99
C LYS A 235 -10.02 31.10 -39.11
N ASN A 236 -8.96 31.65 -39.70
CA ASN A 236 -7.68 30.96 -39.82
C ASN A 236 -7.01 30.78 -38.44
N ASP A 237 -7.01 31.83 -37.61
CA ASP A 237 -6.46 31.77 -36.23
C ASP A 237 -7.19 30.74 -35.37
N LEU A 238 -8.52 30.68 -35.44
CA LEU A 238 -9.32 29.67 -34.74
C LEU A 238 -8.94 28.25 -35.17
N LYS A 239 -8.77 28.03 -36.48
CA LYS A 239 -8.39 26.72 -37.01
C LYS A 239 -6.94 26.34 -36.65
N LEU A 240 -6.05 27.32 -36.57
CA LEU A 240 -4.68 27.10 -36.07
C LEU A 240 -4.70 26.68 -34.60
N ALA A 241 -5.48 27.37 -33.77
CA ALA A 241 -5.61 27.04 -32.35
C ALA A 241 -6.23 25.64 -32.12
N GLU A 242 -7.21 25.25 -32.95
CA GLU A 242 -7.80 23.91 -32.92
C GLU A 242 -6.76 22.83 -33.23
N ILE A 243 -5.98 23.00 -34.30
CA ILE A 243 -4.91 22.04 -34.66
C ILE A 243 -3.78 22.02 -33.60
N GLU A 244 -3.48 23.15 -32.95
CA GLU A 244 -2.49 23.21 -31.87
C GLU A 244 -2.94 22.46 -30.61
N GLN A 245 -4.24 22.32 -30.36
CA GLN A 245 -4.77 21.50 -29.26
C GLN A 245 -4.76 20.00 -29.56
N GLU A 246 -4.85 19.61 -30.83
CA GLU A 246 -4.81 18.20 -31.26
C GLU A 246 -3.41 17.59 -31.25
N LEU A 247 -2.37 18.42 -31.10
CA LEU A 247 -0.96 18.08 -31.28
C LEU A 247 -0.25 17.82 -29.95
#